data_AF-A0A6P0K1F2-F1
#
_entry.id   AF-A0A6P0K1F2-F1
#
_cell.length_a   1.000
_cell.length_b   1.000
_cell.length_c   1.000
_cell.angle_alpha   90.00
_cell.angle_beta   90.00
_cell.angle_gamma   90.00
#
_symmetry.space_group_name_H-M   'P 1'
#
loop_
_entity.id
_entity.type
_entity.pdbx_description
1 polymer ?
#
loop_
_entity_poly.entity_id
_entity_poly.type
_entity_poly.pdbx_seq_one_letter_code
_entity_poly.pdbx_strand_id
1 'polypeptide(L)'
;MLPVIYSDEFLQHDTGHFHPERPERLSAIVDAIKAAPWANKIEWRLPTPVGTRQVMPLVQKIHAQDYIETVEQIATGGGGMLDSDTLISPRSYDLAMLAVSAWLDGVDHALAANNPAFVLARPPGHHAERHTGMGFCLFSNAAIAAEYALTQPGVQRVAILDWDVHHGNGTQHLVESDVRIAYCSLHQFPCYPGTGRADERGIYNNVLNLPMPPGSTLADYQPKFEEKVMPFLDNFQPDLLIVSAGYDANAADPLAGIKLQPEDYGLFTTYCLQLTRHIIFGLEGGYELNTLAQSVVATIESCLI
;
A
#
# COMPACT_ATOMS: atom_id res chain seq x y z
N MET A 1 10.69 -17.70 8.42
CA MET A 1 10.77 -17.20 7.03
C MET A 1 9.80 -16.05 6.91
N LEU A 2 10.12 -15.03 6.13
CA LEU A 2 9.20 -13.91 5.88
C LEU A 2 8.27 -14.28 4.71
N PRO A 3 6.94 -14.26 4.87
CA PRO A 3 6.03 -14.50 3.77
C PRO A 3 6.03 -13.33 2.79
N VAL A 4 6.25 -13.64 1.52
CA VAL A 4 6.02 -12.72 0.38
C VAL A 4 4.87 -13.30 -0.44
N ILE A 5 3.75 -12.58 -0.46
CA ILE A 5 2.52 -12.99 -1.15
C ILE A 5 2.55 -12.38 -2.55
N TYR A 6 2.63 -13.24 -3.57
CA TYR A 6 2.85 -12.85 -4.96
C TYR A 6 2.29 -13.90 -5.93
N SER A 7 1.75 -13.45 -7.06
CA SER A 7 1.39 -14.28 -8.21
C SER A 7 1.80 -13.58 -9.50
N ASP A 8 2.33 -14.35 -10.46
CA ASP A 8 2.62 -13.84 -11.81
C ASP A 8 1.34 -13.37 -12.54
N GLU A 9 0.15 -13.73 -12.06
CA GLU A 9 -1.11 -13.20 -12.62
C GLU A 9 -1.19 -11.68 -12.54
N PHE A 10 -0.60 -11.04 -11.53
CA PHE A 10 -0.57 -9.58 -11.39
C PHE A 10 0.13 -8.87 -12.56
N LEU A 11 0.97 -9.59 -13.31
CA LEU A 11 1.60 -9.08 -14.54
C LEU A 11 0.60 -8.88 -15.69
N GLN A 12 -0.61 -9.43 -15.59
CA GLN A 12 -1.63 -9.38 -16.66
C GLN A 12 -2.55 -8.14 -16.57
N HIS A 13 -2.38 -7.27 -15.57
CA HIS A 13 -3.08 -5.98 -15.52
C HIS A 13 -2.44 -5.01 -16.54
N ASP A 14 -2.68 -5.18 -17.83
CA ASP A 14 -2.01 -4.37 -18.86
C ASP A 14 -2.50 -2.91 -18.89
N THR A 15 -1.65 -1.97 -18.46
CA THR A 15 -1.90 -0.52 -18.46
C THR A 15 -1.43 0.16 -19.75
N GLY A 16 -0.95 -0.61 -20.73
CA GLY A 16 -0.49 -0.11 -22.01
C GLY A 16 0.93 0.43 -22.01
N HIS A 17 1.37 0.84 -23.20
CA HIS A 17 2.75 1.29 -23.41
C HIS A 17 3.05 2.61 -22.71
N PHE A 18 4.25 2.72 -22.14
CA PHE A 18 4.79 3.90 -21.45
C PHE A 18 4.08 4.31 -20.15
N HIS A 19 3.06 3.56 -19.70
CA HIS A 19 2.45 3.80 -18.41
C HIS A 19 3.46 3.51 -17.28
N PRO A 20 3.60 4.39 -16.26
CA PRO A 20 4.57 4.18 -15.18
C PRO A 20 4.18 2.98 -14.29
N GLU A 21 2.90 2.82 -13.99
CA GLU A 21 2.37 1.64 -13.30
C GLU A 21 2.31 0.47 -14.29
N ARG A 22 3.31 -0.42 -14.27
CA ARG A 22 3.53 -1.46 -15.29
C ARG A 22 4.02 -2.79 -14.68
N PRO A 23 3.83 -3.94 -15.38
CA PRO A 23 4.22 -5.26 -14.87
C PRO A 23 5.69 -5.39 -14.43
N GLU A 24 6.60 -4.70 -15.12
CA GLU A 24 8.05 -4.77 -14.86
C GLU A 24 8.42 -4.30 -13.45
N ARG A 25 7.56 -3.52 -12.78
CA ARG A 25 7.70 -3.16 -11.36
C ARG A 25 7.79 -4.42 -10.50
N LEU A 26 6.86 -5.36 -10.69
CA LEU A 26 6.82 -6.60 -9.93
C LEU A 26 7.98 -7.53 -10.33
N SER A 27 8.25 -7.68 -11.62
CA SER A 27 9.36 -8.53 -12.08
C SER A 27 10.71 -8.08 -11.54
N ALA A 28 10.99 -6.77 -11.54
CA ALA A 28 12.23 -6.22 -10.98
C ALA A 28 12.38 -6.50 -9.48
N ILE A 29 11.29 -6.33 -8.71
CA ILE A 29 11.28 -6.65 -7.27
C ILE A 29 11.53 -8.16 -7.05
N VAL A 30 10.80 -9.03 -7.77
CA VAL A 30 10.93 -10.48 -7.64
C VAL A 30 12.36 -10.95 -7.93
N ASP A 31 12.96 -10.43 -9.01
CA ASP A 31 14.34 -10.76 -9.37
C ASP A 31 15.34 -10.30 -8.30
N ALA A 32 15.16 -9.09 -7.76
CA ALA A 32 16.01 -8.57 -6.69
C ALA A 32 15.90 -9.40 -5.40
N ILE A 33 14.69 -9.76 -4.98
CA ILE A 33 14.46 -10.61 -3.80
C ILE A 33 15.11 -12.00 -4.00
N LYS A 34 14.96 -12.60 -5.19
CA LYS A 34 15.56 -13.91 -5.50
C LYS A 34 17.09 -13.86 -5.55
N ALA A 35 17.67 -12.72 -5.93
CA ALA A 35 19.11 -12.51 -5.97
C ALA A 35 19.72 -12.11 -4.61
N ALA A 36 18.89 -11.73 -3.63
CA ALA A 36 19.37 -11.28 -2.33
C ALA A 36 20.10 -12.40 -1.55
N PRO A 37 21.15 -12.10 -0.76
CA PRO A 37 21.89 -13.10 0.02
C PRO A 37 21.03 -13.90 1.01
N TRP A 38 19.91 -13.33 1.43
CA TRP A 38 18.95 -13.91 2.37
C TRP A 38 17.72 -14.51 1.69
N ALA A 39 17.71 -14.69 0.36
CA ALA A 39 16.55 -15.19 -0.40
C ALA A 39 16.00 -16.53 0.16
N ASN A 40 16.86 -17.37 0.75
CA ASN A 40 16.47 -18.62 1.41
C ASN A 40 15.64 -18.44 2.70
N LYS A 41 15.52 -17.21 3.22
CA LYS A 41 14.67 -16.84 4.35
C LYS A 41 13.27 -16.40 3.91
N ILE A 42 12.98 -16.33 2.62
CA ILE A 42 11.69 -15.93 2.08
C ILE A 42 10.79 -17.14 1.83
N GLU A 43 9.55 -17.03 2.27
CA GLU A 43 8.48 -17.96 1.96
C GLU A 43 7.56 -17.35 0.90
N TRP A 44 7.71 -17.78 -0.35
CA TRP A 44 6.82 -17.34 -1.43
C TRP A 44 5.45 -18.00 -1.28
N ARG A 45 4.40 -17.18 -1.24
CA ARG A 45 3.01 -17.65 -1.11
C ARG A 45 2.17 -17.11 -2.26
N LEU A 46 1.32 -17.96 -2.82
CA LEU A 46 0.28 -17.50 -3.74
C LEU A 46 -0.84 -16.82 -2.95
N PRO A 47 -1.48 -15.78 -3.49
CA PRO A 47 -2.71 -15.26 -2.94
C PRO A 47 -3.81 -16.33 -2.92
N THR A 48 -4.65 -16.30 -1.89
CA THR A 48 -5.87 -17.08 -1.80
C THR A 48 -6.77 -16.72 -2.97
N PRO A 49 -7.23 -17.68 -3.79
CA PRO A 49 -8.11 -17.39 -4.90
C PRO A 49 -9.40 -16.72 -4.44
N VAL A 50 -9.86 -15.68 -5.15
CA VAL A 50 -11.02 -14.86 -4.78
C VAL A 50 -12.28 -15.70 -4.49
N GLY A 51 -12.50 -16.79 -5.25
CA GLY A 51 -13.65 -17.68 -5.05
C GLY A 51 -13.62 -18.54 -3.78
N THR A 52 -12.51 -18.53 -3.02
CA THR A 52 -12.33 -19.35 -1.81
C THR A 52 -12.50 -18.57 -0.51
N ARG A 53 -12.62 -17.23 -0.58
CA ARG A 53 -12.89 -16.36 0.58
C ARG A 53 -13.89 -15.26 0.24
N GLN A 54 -14.51 -14.66 1.25
CA GLN A 54 -15.55 -13.63 1.07
C GLN A 54 -14.93 -12.25 0.80
N VAL A 55 -14.36 -12.03 -0.40
CA VAL A 55 -13.74 -10.74 -0.77
C VAL A 55 -14.80 -9.67 -1.06
N MET A 56 -15.81 -10.00 -1.86
CA MET A 56 -16.82 -9.03 -2.34
C MET A 56 -17.54 -8.27 -1.22
N PRO A 57 -18.01 -8.90 -0.11
CA PRO A 57 -18.66 -8.15 0.97
C PRO A 57 -17.77 -7.09 1.62
N LEU A 58 -16.46 -7.31 1.67
CA LEU A 58 -15.50 -6.34 2.20
C LEU A 58 -15.30 -5.17 1.23
N VAL A 59 -15.20 -5.47 -0.07
CA VAL A 59 -15.11 -4.45 -1.14
C VAL A 59 -16.37 -3.57 -1.12
N GLN A 60 -17.57 -4.16 -1.01
CA GLN A 60 -18.85 -3.44 -0.95
C GLN A 60 -19.03 -2.59 0.31
N LYS A 61 -18.29 -2.88 1.39
CA LYS A 61 -18.29 -2.05 2.59
C LYS A 61 -17.58 -0.72 2.34
N ILE A 62 -16.46 -0.79 1.61
CA ILE A 62 -15.59 0.35 1.31
C ILE A 62 -16.09 1.13 0.08
N HIS A 63 -16.35 0.42 -1.02
CA HIS A 63 -16.74 0.99 -2.29
C HIS A 63 -18.24 0.83 -2.56
N ALA A 64 -18.80 1.79 -3.28
CA ALA A 64 -20.19 1.74 -3.68
C ALA A 64 -20.42 0.69 -4.77
N GLN A 65 -21.60 0.06 -4.75
CA GLN A 65 -21.94 -1.04 -5.65
C GLN A 65 -21.91 -0.62 -7.13
N ASP A 66 -22.39 0.58 -7.44
CA ASP A 66 -22.39 1.16 -8.79
C ASP A 66 -20.97 1.39 -9.32
N TYR A 67 -20.04 1.80 -8.45
CA TYR A 67 -18.64 1.94 -8.79
C TYR A 67 -17.98 0.57 -9.08
N ILE A 68 -18.21 -0.44 -8.23
CA ILE A 68 -17.69 -1.80 -8.45
C ILE A 68 -18.18 -2.35 -9.80
N GLU A 69 -19.48 -2.21 -10.08
CA GLU A 69 -20.07 -2.62 -11.35
C GLU A 69 -19.48 -1.87 -12.54
N THR A 70 -19.17 -0.58 -12.38
CA THR A 70 -18.52 0.22 -13.43
C THR A 70 -17.13 -0.32 -13.77
N VAL A 71 -16.30 -0.63 -12.76
CA VAL A 71 -14.96 -1.20 -12.97
C VAL A 71 -15.05 -2.56 -13.67
N GLU A 72 -15.97 -3.43 -13.22
CA GLU A 72 -16.22 -4.74 -13.83
C GLU A 72 -16.68 -4.63 -15.28
N GLN A 73 -17.61 -3.70 -15.58
CA GLN A 73 -18.14 -3.47 -16.92
C GLN A 73 -17.06 -2.96 -17.88
N ILE A 74 -16.18 -2.05 -17.45
CA ILE A 74 -15.07 -1.57 -18.28
C ILE A 74 -14.12 -2.74 -18.59
N ALA A 75 -13.75 -3.54 -17.59
CA ALA A 75 -12.86 -4.69 -17.79
C ALA A 75 -13.49 -5.72 -18.74
N THR A 76 -14.71 -6.19 -18.44
CA THR A 76 -15.41 -7.19 -19.26
C THR A 76 -15.79 -6.69 -20.65
N GLY A 77 -15.91 -5.36 -20.83
CA GLY A 77 -16.12 -4.69 -22.11
C GLY A 77 -14.88 -4.61 -23.01
N GLY A 78 -13.73 -5.13 -22.57
CA GLY A 78 -12.47 -5.13 -23.32
C GLY A 78 -11.42 -4.13 -22.82
N GLY A 79 -11.70 -3.45 -21.71
CA GLY A 79 -10.84 -2.42 -21.12
C GLY A 79 -11.24 -1.00 -21.52
N GLY A 80 -10.50 -0.03 -21.01
CA GLY A 80 -10.75 1.39 -21.17
C GLY A 80 -10.00 2.21 -20.13
N MET A 81 -10.52 3.39 -19.85
CA MET A 81 -9.97 4.31 -18.86
C MET A 81 -11.06 4.64 -17.85
N LEU A 82 -10.73 4.54 -16.56
CA LEU A 82 -11.61 4.92 -15.47
C LEU A 82 -11.60 6.44 -15.24
N ASP A 83 -10.42 7.04 -15.39
CA ASP A 83 -10.20 8.49 -15.44
C ASP A 83 -9.06 8.82 -16.43
N SER A 84 -8.42 9.99 -16.34
CA SER A 84 -7.36 10.38 -17.28
C SER A 84 -6.06 9.57 -17.17
N ASP A 85 -5.81 8.89 -16.06
CA ASP A 85 -4.55 8.19 -15.79
C ASP A 85 -4.73 6.74 -15.32
N THR A 86 -5.95 6.30 -15.03
CA THR A 86 -6.25 4.98 -14.49
C THR A 86 -6.81 4.06 -15.58
N LEU A 87 -5.91 3.30 -16.20
CA LEU A 87 -6.26 2.34 -17.24
C LEU A 87 -6.81 1.03 -16.66
N ILE A 88 -7.80 0.46 -17.37
CA ILE A 88 -8.39 -0.84 -17.08
C ILE A 88 -8.20 -1.72 -18.31
N SER A 89 -7.51 -2.84 -18.15
CA SER A 89 -7.44 -3.95 -19.09
C SER A 89 -8.52 -5.02 -18.81
N PRO A 90 -8.77 -5.97 -19.74
CA PRO A 90 -9.73 -7.05 -19.54
C PRO A 90 -9.55 -7.88 -18.26
N ARG A 91 -8.32 -8.00 -17.74
CA ARG A 91 -8.01 -8.77 -16.53
C ARG A 91 -8.01 -7.93 -15.25
N SER A 92 -8.14 -6.61 -15.36
CA SER A 92 -7.83 -5.69 -14.25
C SER A 92 -8.77 -5.83 -13.08
N TYR A 93 -10.07 -6.04 -13.33
CA TYR A 93 -11.05 -6.25 -12.27
C TYR A 93 -10.73 -7.52 -11.46
N ASP A 94 -10.52 -8.66 -12.13
CA ASP A 94 -10.18 -9.92 -11.47
C ASP A 94 -8.86 -9.81 -10.68
N LEU A 95 -7.87 -9.10 -11.23
CA LEU A 95 -6.57 -8.91 -10.59
C LEU A 95 -6.63 -7.92 -9.43
N ALA A 96 -7.48 -6.89 -9.49
CA ALA A 96 -7.73 -6.00 -8.36
C ALA A 96 -8.42 -6.77 -7.22
N MET A 97 -9.37 -7.65 -7.53
CA MET A 97 -9.98 -8.53 -6.52
C MET A 97 -8.98 -9.53 -5.93
N LEU A 98 -8.07 -10.06 -6.76
CA LEU A 98 -6.98 -10.92 -6.31
C LEU A 98 -5.96 -10.15 -5.44
N ALA A 99 -5.68 -8.89 -5.79
CA ALA A 99 -4.82 -8.01 -5.00
C ALA A 99 -5.42 -7.78 -3.63
N VAL A 100 -6.70 -7.42 -3.53
CA VAL A 100 -7.42 -7.34 -2.25
C VAL A 100 -7.27 -8.64 -1.46
N SER A 101 -7.52 -9.79 -2.09
CA SER A 101 -7.36 -11.11 -1.45
C SER A 101 -5.94 -11.33 -0.88
N ALA A 102 -4.90 -10.94 -1.62
CA ALA A 102 -3.51 -11.01 -1.19
C ALA A 102 -3.23 -10.13 0.04
N TRP A 103 -3.84 -8.95 0.12
CA TRP A 103 -3.73 -8.11 1.31
C TRP A 103 -4.42 -8.74 2.52
N LEU A 104 -5.56 -9.41 2.33
CA LEU A 104 -6.23 -10.17 3.40
C LEU A 104 -5.37 -11.34 3.88
N ASP A 105 -4.69 -12.05 2.97
CA ASP A 105 -3.71 -13.09 3.35
C ASP A 105 -2.56 -12.51 4.16
N GLY A 106 -2.11 -11.30 3.82
CA GLY A 106 -1.11 -10.57 4.60
C GLY A 106 -1.57 -10.36 6.04
N VAL A 107 -2.80 -9.90 6.23
CA VAL A 107 -3.41 -9.70 7.56
C VAL A 107 -3.43 -11.02 8.34
N ASP A 108 -3.93 -12.09 7.72
CA ASP A 108 -4.01 -13.42 8.33
C ASP A 108 -2.63 -13.90 8.78
N HIS A 109 -1.61 -13.74 7.92
CA HIS A 109 -0.24 -14.12 8.22
C HIS A 109 0.39 -13.30 9.34
N ALA A 110 0.23 -11.98 9.30
CA ALA A 110 0.81 -11.09 10.29
C ALA A 110 0.31 -11.41 11.70
N LEU A 111 -1.01 -11.60 11.84
CA LEU A 111 -1.66 -11.92 13.11
C LEU A 111 -1.33 -13.34 13.58
N ALA A 112 -1.38 -14.34 12.70
CA ALA A 112 -1.19 -15.73 13.10
C ALA A 112 0.27 -16.04 13.48
N ALA A 113 1.24 -15.44 12.79
CA ALA A 113 2.66 -15.73 12.98
C ALA A 113 3.37 -14.76 13.94
N ASN A 114 2.71 -13.68 14.38
CA ASN A 114 3.34 -12.55 15.06
C ASN A 114 4.61 -12.07 14.34
N ASN A 115 4.51 -11.93 13.02
CA ASN A 115 5.65 -11.63 12.16
C ASN A 115 5.20 -10.86 10.92
N PRO A 116 5.99 -9.91 10.39
CA PRO A 116 5.57 -9.15 9.23
C PRO A 116 5.30 -10.01 8.00
N ALA A 117 4.47 -9.49 7.09
CA ALA A 117 4.23 -10.04 5.76
C ALA A 117 4.41 -8.96 4.69
N PHE A 118 4.88 -9.35 3.51
CA PHE A 118 4.98 -8.46 2.36
C PHE A 118 4.01 -8.90 1.26
N VAL A 119 3.13 -8.01 0.83
CA VAL A 119 2.13 -8.23 -0.21
C VAL A 119 2.60 -7.53 -1.48
N LEU A 120 3.05 -8.33 -2.44
CA LEU A 120 3.56 -7.88 -3.72
C LEU A 120 2.46 -8.04 -4.77
N ALA A 121 1.51 -7.11 -4.78
CA ALA A 121 0.34 -7.13 -5.66
C ALA A 121 0.24 -5.85 -6.49
N ARG A 122 -0.45 -5.94 -7.64
CA ARG A 122 -0.94 -4.78 -8.40
C ARG A 122 -2.31 -5.09 -9.02
N PRO A 123 -3.18 -4.08 -9.27
CA PRO A 123 -2.96 -2.63 -9.13
C PRO A 123 -2.81 -2.11 -7.68
N PRO A 124 -2.26 -0.89 -7.48
CA PRO A 124 -2.22 -0.21 -6.18
C PRO A 124 -3.64 0.22 -5.72
N GLY A 125 -3.75 0.82 -4.53
CA GLY A 125 -5.05 1.11 -3.92
C GLY A 125 -5.23 2.45 -3.21
N HIS A 126 -4.18 3.10 -2.71
CA HIS A 126 -4.36 4.20 -1.75
C HIS A 126 -5.10 5.47 -2.27
N HIS A 127 -5.26 5.63 -3.59
CA HIS A 127 -6.02 6.72 -4.21
C HIS A 127 -7.49 6.39 -4.49
N ALA A 128 -7.89 5.11 -4.45
CA ALA A 128 -9.27 4.71 -4.77
C ALA A 128 -10.25 5.17 -3.68
N GLU A 129 -11.18 6.04 -4.05
CA GLU A 129 -12.25 6.54 -3.19
C GLU A 129 -13.51 5.68 -3.28
N ARG A 130 -14.52 6.01 -2.46
CA ARG A 130 -15.77 5.26 -2.37
C ARG A 130 -16.49 5.07 -3.72
N HIS A 131 -16.47 6.07 -4.58
CA HIS A 131 -17.18 6.10 -5.87
C HIS A 131 -16.24 6.32 -7.07
N THR A 132 -14.92 6.30 -6.87
CA THR A 132 -13.97 6.75 -7.89
C THR A 132 -12.65 6.02 -7.75
N GLY A 133 -12.13 5.49 -8.85
CA GLY A 133 -10.74 5.06 -8.96
C GLY A 133 -9.96 6.09 -9.74
N MET A 134 -8.76 6.37 -9.27
CA MET A 134 -7.87 7.43 -9.76
C MET A 134 -6.44 7.10 -9.35
N GLY A 135 -5.46 7.74 -9.95
CA GLY A 135 -4.05 7.57 -9.56
C GLY A 135 -3.62 6.11 -9.66
N PHE A 136 -4.05 5.45 -10.75
CA PHE A 136 -3.81 4.04 -11.04
C PHE A 136 -4.55 3.04 -10.14
N CYS A 137 -5.31 3.51 -9.14
CA CYS A 137 -5.91 2.67 -8.12
C CYS A 137 -7.36 2.29 -8.47
N LEU A 138 -7.68 1.00 -8.41
CA LEU A 138 -9.04 0.49 -8.69
C LEU A 138 -9.83 0.26 -7.40
N PHE A 139 -9.24 -0.39 -6.40
CA PHE A 139 -9.85 -0.62 -5.09
C PHE A 139 -8.86 -0.28 -3.98
N SER A 140 -9.35 0.24 -2.86
CA SER A 140 -8.51 0.66 -1.74
C SER A 140 -8.07 -0.55 -0.91
N ASN A 141 -7.00 -1.19 -1.35
CA ASN A 141 -6.46 -2.41 -0.75
C ASN A 141 -6.23 -2.25 0.78
N ALA A 142 -5.58 -1.16 1.19
CA ALA A 142 -5.28 -0.88 2.60
C ALA A 142 -6.54 -0.65 3.44
N ALA A 143 -7.53 0.11 2.95
CA ALA A 143 -8.78 0.34 3.68
C ALA A 143 -9.61 -0.95 3.80
N ILE A 144 -9.68 -1.75 2.74
CA ILE A 144 -10.37 -3.05 2.75
C ILE A 144 -9.68 -4.01 3.72
N ALA A 145 -8.34 -4.06 3.72
CA ALA A 145 -7.57 -4.89 4.64
C ALA A 145 -7.74 -4.44 6.10
N ALA A 146 -7.83 -3.13 6.37
CA ALA A 146 -8.10 -2.61 7.71
C ALA A 146 -9.47 -3.03 8.23
N GLU A 147 -10.52 -2.92 7.40
CA GLU A 147 -11.86 -3.40 7.76
C GLU A 147 -11.90 -4.90 8.00
N TYR A 148 -11.20 -5.68 7.18
CA TYR A 148 -11.06 -7.12 7.39
C TYR A 148 -10.34 -7.43 8.70
N ALA A 149 -9.24 -6.74 8.98
CA ALA A 149 -8.46 -6.92 10.20
C ALA A 149 -9.31 -6.67 11.44
N LEU A 150 -10.17 -5.65 11.45
CA LEU A 150 -11.11 -5.38 12.54
C LEU A 150 -12.18 -6.47 12.76
N THR A 151 -12.33 -7.42 11.81
CA THR A 151 -13.18 -8.61 12.01
C THR A 151 -12.43 -9.78 12.64
N GLN A 152 -11.09 -9.70 12.75
CA GLN A 152 -10.27 -10.78 13.28
C GLN A 152 -10.30 -10.82 14.82
N PRO A 153 -10.19 -12.01 15.43
CA PRO A 153 -10.14 -12.14 16.87
C PRO A 153 -8.98 -11.35 17.48
N GLY A 154 -9.29 -10.50 18.47
CA GLY A 154 -8.29 -9.75 19.22
C GLY A 154 -7.83 -8.44 18.57
N VAL A 155 -8.33 -8.10 17.38
CA VAL A 155 -8.02 -6.82 16.72
C VAL A 155 -9.14 -5.82 16.99
N GLN A 156 -8.82 -4.73 17.68
CA GLN A 156 -9.74 -3.63 18.00
C GLN A 156 -9.32 -2.32 17.33
N ARG A 157 -8.02 -2.16 17.05
CA ARG A 157 -7.44 -0.97 16.45
C ARG A 157 -6.46 -1.33 15.34
N VAL A 158 -6.60 -0.69 14.18
CA VAL A 158 -5.71 -0.87 13.04
C VAL A 158 -5.11 0.48 12.67
N ALA A 159 -3.79 0.55 12.51
CA ALA A 159 -3.15 1.74 11.96
C ALA A 159 -2.75 1.50 10.51
N ILE A 160 -2.89 2.53 9.69
CA ILE A 160 -2.37 2.59 8.32
C ILE A 160 -1.31 3.69 8.28
N LEU A 161 -0.06 3.31 8.01
CA LEU A 161 1.03 4.22 7.70
C LEU A 161 1.24 4.21 6.18
N ASP A 162 1.14 5.36 5.57
CA ASP A 162 1.32 5.57 4.14
C ASP A 162 2.57 6.40 3.90
N TRP A 163 3.60 5.77 3.34
CA TRP A 163 4.84 6.44 3.00
C TRP A 163 5.03 6.57 1.48
N ASP A 164 4.00 6.24 0.69
CA ASP A 164 3.96 6.61 -0.72
C ASP A 164 4.13 8.13 -0.84
N VAL A 165 4.84 8.57 -1.87
CA VAL A 165 5.15 10.00 -2.03
C VAL A 165 3.89 10.82 -2.31
N HIS A 166 2.83 10.20 -2.80
CA HIS A 166 1.56 10.84 -3.03
C HIS A 166 0.64 10.66 -1.83
N HIS A 167 -0.18 11.67 -1.54
CA HIS A 167 -1.16 11.54 -0.47
C HIS A 167 -2.21 10.48 -0.84
N GLY A 168 -2.36 9.44 -0.02
CA GLY A 168 -3.41 8.42 -0.15
C GLY A 168 -4.80 8.93 0.22
N ASN A 169 -5.31 9.87 -0.57
CA ASN A 169 -6.62 10.51 -0.41
C ASN A 169 -7.77 9.50 -0.31
N GLY A 170 -7.72 8.42 -1.10
CA GLY A 170 -8.69 7.35 -1.08
C GLY A 170 -8.77 6.70 0.29
N THR A 171 -7.62 6.23 0.78
CA THR A 171 -7.51 5.64 2.11
C THR A 171 -7.97 6.60 3.19
N GLN A 172 -7.51 7.87 3.20
CA GLN A 172 -7.94 8.86 4.19
C GLN A 172 -9.46 9.00 4.21
N HIS A 173 -10.10 9.32 3.08
CA HIS A 173 -11.53 9.56 2.99
C HIS A 173 -12.35 8.35 3.44
N LEU A 174 -11.85 7.14 3.20
CA LEU A 174 -12.54 5.90 3.54
C LEU A 174 -12.45 5.53 5.03
N VAL A 175 -11.41 5.98 5.75
CA VAL A 175 -11.16 5.56 7.14
C VAL A 175 -11.26 6.68 8.17
N GLU A 176 -11.23 7.95 7.77
CA GLU A 176 -11.20 9.09 8.71
C GLU A 176 -12.44 9.21 9.61
N SER A 177 -13.54 8.54 9.25
CA SER A 177 -14.77 8.46 10.05
C SER A 177 -14.87 7.22 10.95
N ASP A 178 -13.84 6.37 11.02
CA ASP A 178 -13.80 5.23 11.93
C ASP A 178 -12.71 5.42 13.01
N VAL A 179 -13.14 5.62 14.25
CA VAL A 179 -12.23 5.80 15.40
C VAL A 179 -11.32 4.59 15.66
N ARG A 180 -11.66 3.42 15.12
CA ARG A 180 -10.88 2.18 15.25
C ARG A 180 -9.74 2.12 14.24
N ILE A 181 -9.67 3.07 13.29
CA ILE A 181 -8.61 3.14 12.28
C ILE A 181 -7.88 4.48 12.39
N ALA A 182 -6.55 4.42 12.51
CA ALA A 182 -5.69 5.60 12.37
C ALA A 182 -5.03 5.61 10.99
N TYR A 183 -4.95 6.77 10.36
CA TYR A 183 -4.23 6.98 9.09
C TYR A 183 -3.13 8.02 9.28
N CYS A 184 -1.92 7.70 8.84
CA CYS A 184 -0.77 8.59 8.88
C CYS A 184 -0.11 8.61 7.52
N SER A 185 0.09 9.79 6.92
CA SER A 185 0.71 9.92 5.60
C SER A 185 1.87 10.92 5.60
N LEU A 186 2.99 10.54 4.99
CA LEU A 186 4.09 11.44 4.64
C LEU A 186 4.21 11.53 3.13
N HIS A 187 3.84 12.66 2.55
CA HIS A 187 3.73 12.81 1.11
C HIS A 187 4.28 14.15 0.64
N GLN A 188 4.72 14.22 -0.61
CA GLN A 188 5.17 15.48 -1.19
C GLN A 188 3.99 16.45 -1.34
N PHE A 189 4.19 17.71 -0.94
CA PHE A 189 3.21 18.76 -1.16
C PHE A 189 3.90 20.10 -1.50
N PRO A 190 3.43 20.85 -2.53
CA PRO A 190 2.34 20.49 -3.45
C PRO A 190 2.75 19.37 -4.43
N CYS A 191 1.85 18.40 -4.65
CA CYS A 191 1.98 17.32 -5.63
C CYS A 191 0.59 16.73 -5.93
N TYR A 192 0.49 15.78 -6.86
CA TYR A 192 -0.72 14.97 -7.01
C TYR A 192 -1.06 14.27 -5.67
N PRO A 193 -2.33 14.16 -5.27
CA PRO A 193 -3.56 14.64 -5.94
C PRO A 193 -3.99 16.06 -5.53
N GLY A 194 -3.20 16.77 -4.73
CA GLY A 194 -3.49 18.13 -4.25
C GLY A 194 -4.25 18.19 -2.91
N THR A 195 -4.43 17.05 -2.24
CA THR A 195 -5.02 16.94 -0.89
C THR A 195 -3.95 16.61 0.16
N GLY A 196 -4.34 16.28 1.39
CA GLY A 196 -3.40 15.85 2.44
C GLY A 196 -2.86 17.00 3.27
N ARG A 197 -3.63 18.08 3.43
CA ARG A 197 -3.13 19.25 4.14
C ARG A 197 -2.83 18.92 5.60
N ALA A 198 -1.82 19.60 6.14
CA ALA A 198 -1.42 19.43 7.53
C ALA A 198 -2.48 19.87 8.54
N ASP A 199 -3.62 20.44 8.17
CA ASP A 199 -4.75 20.77 9.06
C ASP A 199 -5.91 19.76 8.96
N GLU A 200 -5.85 18.83 8.02
CA GLU A 200 -6.76 17.68 7.94
C GLU A 200 -6.37 16.68 9.04
N ARG A 201 -7.31 16.41 9.95
CA ARG A 201 -7.10 15.59 11.17
C ARG A 201 -8.09 14.44 11.30
N GLY A 202 -9.00 14.28 10.34
CA GLY A 202 -10.11 13.35 10.43
C GLY A 202 -11.11 13.75 11.53
N ILE A 203 -12.21 13.02 11.63
CA ILE A 203 -13.31 13.36 12.54
C ILE A 203 -12.92 13.12 14.01
N TYR A 204 -12.05 12.15 14.27
CA TYR A 204 -11.65 11.73 15.61
C TYR A 204 -10.21 12.10 15.98
N ASN A 205 -9.56 13.01 15.24
CA ASN A 205 -8.12 13.23 15.31
C ASN A 205 -7.30 11.96 15.02
N ASN A 206 -7.86 11.08 14.19
CA ASN A 206 -7.29 9.80 13.77
C ASN A 206 -6.54 9.89 12.43
N VAL A 207 -6.35 11.10 11.89
CA VAL A 207 -5.54 11.34 10.69
C VAL A 207 -4.35 12.24 11.03
N LEU A 208 -3.16 11.83 10.59
CA LEU A 208 -1.94 12.62 10.64
C LEU A 208 -1.34 12.77 9.24
N ASN A 209 -1.54 13.95 8.64
CA ASN A 209 -0.87 14.32 7.40
C ASN A 209 0.41 15.11 7.67
N LEU A 210 1.48 14.68 7.02
CA LEU A 210 2.81 15.30 7.07
C LEU A 210 3.25 15.69 5.65
N PRO A 211 2.80 16.86 5.15
CA PRO A 211 3.25 17.41 3.88
C PRO A 211 4.76 17.67 3.88
N MET A 212 5.46 17.07 2.93
CA MET A 212 6.90 17.14 2.74
C MET A 212 7.24 18.05 1.54
N PRO A 213 8.11 19.05 1.70
CA PRO A 213 8.53 19.88 0.57
C PRO A 213 9.28 19.06 -0.51
N PRO A 214 9.14 19.39 -1.80
CA PRO A 214 10.00 18.83 -2.84
C PRO A 214 11.49 19.00 -2.50
N GLY A 215 12.28 17.97 -2.79
CA GLY A 215 13.71 17.91 -2.48
C GLY A 215 14.04 17.42 -1.08
N SER A 216 13.04 17.13 -0.23
CA SER A 216 13.25 16.56 1.10
C SER A 216 14.05 15.26 1.03
N THR A 217 14.88 15.04 2.03
CA THR A 217 15.77 13.87 2.17
C THR A 217 15.46 13.12 3.47
N LEU A 218 16.22 12.06 3.79
CA LEU A 218 16.14 11.43 5.09
C LEU A 218 16.30 12.44 6.25
N ALA A 219 17.14 13.47 6.09
CA ALA A 219 17.33 14.49 7.14
C ALA A 219 16.04 15.24 7.49
N ASP A 220 15.07 15.27 6.59
CA ASP A 220 13.75 15.88 6.80
C ASP A 220 12.72 14.84 7.25
N TYR A 221 12.79 13.61 6.72
CA TYR A 221 11.86 12.53 7.06
C TYR A 221 12.11 11.94 8.45
N GLN A 222 13.37 11.72 8.83
CA GLN A 222 13.72 11.06 10.09
C GLN A 222 13.16 11.81 11.31
N PRO A 223 13.32 13.15 11.45
CA PRO A 223 12.69 13.88 12.55
C PRO A 223 11.16 13.79 12.54
N LYS A 224 10.52 13.72 11.36
CA LYS A 224 9.06 13.54 11.26
C LYS A 224 8.64 12.17 11.76
N PHE A 225 9.40 11.12 11.45
CA PHE A 225 9.17 9.80 11.99
C PHE A 225 9.29 9.81 13.52
N GLU A 226 10.41 10.29 14.05
CA GLU A 226 10.72 10.26 15.48
C GLU A 226 9.78 11.15 16.32
N GLU A 227 9.45 12.35 15.84
CA GLU A 227 8.71 13.35 16.62
C GLU A 227 7.20 13.37 16.35
N LYS A 228 6.73 12.78 15.24
CA LYS A 228 5.32 12.84 14.82
C LYS A 228 4.73 11.46 14.58
N VAL A 229 5.27 10.68 13.64
CA VAL A 229 4.70 9.38 13.23
C VAL A 229 4.71 8.41 14.41
N MET A 230 5.87 8.20 15.02
CA MET A 230 6.03 7.24 16.10
C MET A 230 5.17 7.59 17.32
N PRO A 231 5.16 8.84 17.85
CA PRO A 231 4.26 9.21 18.93
C PRO A 231 2.77 9.09 18.56
N PHE A 232 2.37 9.38 17.32
CA PHE A 232 0.99 9.25 16.89
C PHE A 232 0.52 7.79 16.88
N LEU A 233 1.32 6.91 16.28
CA LEU A 233 1.01 5.49 16.20
C LEU A 233 1.12 4.81 17.57
N ASP A 234 2.13 5.14 18.37
CA ASP A 234 2.29 4.59 19.72
C ASP A 234 1.12 5.03 20.62
N ASN A 235 0.69 6.30 20.58
CA ASN A 235 -0.49 6.72 21.35
C ASN A 235 -1.78 6.00 20.91
N PHE A 236 -1.90 5.65 19.63
CA PHE A 236 -3.05 4.90 19.12
C PHE A 236 -3.04 3.42 19.53
N GLN A 237 -1.86 2.85 19.82
CA GLN A 237 -1.68 1.44 20.24
C GLN A 237 -2.36 0.43 19.27
N PRO A 238 -1.95 0.37 17.99
CA PRO A 238 -2.57 -0.52 17.02
C PRO A 238 -2.29 -2.00 17.32
N ASP A 239 -3.30 -2.85 17.15
CA ASP A 239 -3.15 -4.32 17.22
C ASP A 239 -2.52 -4.89 15.93
N LEU A 240 -2.70 -4.18 14.82
CA LEU A 240 -2.11 -4.44 13.50
C LEU A 240 -1.69 -3.11 12.85
N LEU A 241 -0.50 -3.08 12.25
CA LEU A 241 -0.02 -1.99 11.43
C LEU A 241 -0.03 -2.40 9.94
N ILE A 242 -0.74 -1.64 9.13
CA ILE A 242 -0.72 -1.72 7.67
C ILE A 242 0.20 -0.62 7.17
N VAL A 243 1.13 -0.97 6.29
CA VAL A 243 1.99 -0.01 5.60
C VAL A 243 1.62 0.00 4.12
N SER A 244 1.03 1.11 3.67
CA SER A 244 0.89 1.44 2.24
C SER A 244 2.28 1.80 1.74
N ALA A 245 2.96 0.79 1.19
CA ALA A 245 4.38 0.82 0.91
C ALA A 245 4.65 1.24 -0.55
N GLY A 246 4.53 2.54 -0.80
CA GLY A 246 5.03 3.17 -2.03
C GLY A 246 6.53 3.45 -1.96
N TYR A 247 7.21 3.43 -3.10
CA TYR A 247 8.66 3.66 -3.17
C TYR A 247 9.02 4.75 -4.20
N ASP A 248 8.07 5.61 -4.53
CA ASP A 248 8.19 6.75 -5.46
C ASP A 248 8.72 8.03 -4.80
N ALA A 249 9.02 7.99 -3.50
CA ALA A 249 9.79 9.04 -2.84
C ALA A 249 11.31 8.89 -3.08
N ASN A 250 11.74 7.85 -3.81
CA ASN A 250 13.13 7.67 -4.22
C ASN A 250 13.60 8.82 -5.11
N ALA A 251 14.85 9.25 -4.93
CA ALA A 251 15.46 10.35 -5.68
C ALA A 251 15.49 10.14 -7.21
N ALA A 252 15.44 8.89 -7.66
CA ALA A 252 15.46 8.52 -9.07
C ALA A 252 14.04 8.35 -9.67
N ASP A 253 13.00 8.39 -8.83
CA ASP A 253 11.63 8.20 -9.30
C ASP A 253 11.16 9.37 -10.19
N PRO A 254 10.52 9.11 -11.33
CA PRO A 254 10.11 10.18 -12.24
C PRO A 254 8.86 10.95 -11.81
N LEU A 255 8.08 10.46 -10.83
CA LEU A 255 6.75 11.02 -10.54
C LEU A 255 6.71 12.04 -9.39
N ALA A 256 7.79 12.15 -8.60
CA ALA A 256 7.90 13.14 -7.54
C ALA A 256 9.31 13.74 -7.43
N GLY A 257 9.51 14.66 -6.50
CA GLY A 257 10.75 15.41 -6.31
C GLY A 257 11.42 15.15 -4.97
N ILE A 258 10.99 14.16 -4.20
CA ILE A 258 11.62 13.74 -2.94
C ILE A 258 12.93 13.00 -3.26
N LYS A 259 13.86 12.96 -2.30
CA LYS A 259 15.23 12.46 -2.47
C LYS A 259 15.61 11.36 -1.48
N LEU A 260 14.66 10.50 -1.12
CA LEU A 260 14.99 9.31 -0.34
C LEU A 260 15.86 8.35 -1.14
N GLN A 261 16.63 7.54 -0.44
CA GLN A 261 17.42 6.44 -0.97
C GLN A 261 16.82 5.10 -0.54
N PRO A 262 17.12 4.00 -1.25
CA PRO A 262 16.58 2.68 -0.91
C PRO A 262 16.77 2.24 0.55
N GLU A 263 17.90 2.55 1.16
CA GLU A 263 18.21 2.22 2.55
C GLU A 263 17.32 2.95 3.57
N ASP A 264 16.74 4.11 3.21
CA ASP A 264 15.89 4.90 4.11
C ASP A 264 14.62 4.13 4.48
N TYR A 265 14.08 3.33 3.55
CA TYR A 265 12.92 2.47 3.81
C TYR A 265 13.22 1.33 4.80
N GLY A 266 14.49 0.88 4.88
CA GLY A 266 14.93 -0.05 5.93
C GLY A 266 14.90 0.59 7.32
N LEU A 267 15.28 1.87 7.41
CA LEU A 267 15.15 2.64 8.66
C LEU A 267 13.67 2.85 9.04
N PHE A 268 12.81 3.22 8.09
CA PHE A 268 11.36 3.35 8.33
C PHE A 268 10.75 2.03 8.81
N THR A 269 11.17 0.91 8.21
CA THR A 269 10.78 -0.43 8.64
C THR A 269 11.21 -0.71 10.07
N THR A 270 12.42 -0.30 10.46
CA THR A 270 12.93 -0.46 11.82
C THR A 270 12.08 0.31 12.83
N TYR A 271 11.60 1.51 12.50
CA TYR A 271 10.63 2.24 13.33
C TYR A 271 9.31 1.47 13.46
N CYS A 272 8.75 0.97 12.36
CA CYS A 272 7.51 0.17 12.41
C CYS A 272 7.66 -1.06 13.32
N LEU A 273 8.79 -1.76 13.25
CA LEU A 273 9.08 -2.94 14.07
C LEU A 273 9.19 -2.65 15.58
N GLN A 274 9.41 -1.39 15.97
CA GLN A 274 9.37 -0.97 17.39
C GLN A 274 7.95 -0.88 17.93
N LEU A 275 6.94 -0.68 17.06
CA LEU A 275 5.53 -0.59 17.46
C LEU A 275 4.90 -1.97 17.64
N THR A 276 5.08 -2.84 16.65
CA THR A 276 4.49 -4.19 16.63
C THR A 276 5.20 -5.07 15.60
N ARG A 277 5.00 -6.39 15.69
CA ARG A 277 5.38 -7.33 14.62
C ARG A 277 4.19 -7.78 13.77
N HIS A 278 2.96 -7.43 14.17
CA HIS A 278 1.78 -7.57 13.33
C HIS A 278 1.80 -6.46 12.26
N ILE A 279 2.66 -6.63 11.25
CA ILE A 279 2.81 -5.66 10.17
C ILE A 279 2.50 -6.31 8.83
N ILE A 280 1.75 -5.62 7.99
CA ILE A 280 1.69 -5.92 6.56
C ILE A 280 2.27 -4.75 5.78
N PHE A 281 3.19 -5.04 4.87
CA PHE A 281 3.65 -4.09 3.87
C PHE A 281 2.97 -4.45 2.56
N GLY A 282 2.17 -3.55 2.00
CA GLY A 282 1.55 -3.78 0.70
C GLY A 282 2.04 -2.77 -0.32
N LEU A 283 2.49 -3.25 -1.47
CA LEU A 283 3.05 -2.41 -2.52
C LEU A 283 2.00 -1.41 -3.04
N GLU A 284 2.36 -0.12 -3.07
CA GLU A 284 1.59 0.96 -3.71
C GLU A 284 2.36 1.49 -4.95
N GLY A 285 2.89 2.71 -4.93
CA GLY A 285 3.67 3.36 -5.99
C GLY A 285 5.15 2.96 -6.05
N GLY A 286 5.92 3.72 -6.84
CA GLY A 286 7.33 3.47 -7.16
C GLY A 286 7.52 2.94 -8.58
N TYR A 287 8.21 3.70 -9.42
CA TYR A 287 8.15 3.60 -10.88
C TYR A 287 9.53 3.58 -11.56
N GLU A 288 10.59 3.99 -10.86
CA GLU A 288 11.96 3.65 -11.25
C GLU A 288 12.32 2.25 -10.73
N LEU A 289 12.53 1.31 -11.67
CA LEU A 289 12.56 -0.13 -11.37
C LEU A 289 13.73 -0.53 -10.45
N ASN A 290 14.90 0.07 -10.62
CA ASN A 290 16.09 -0.35 -9.87
C ASN A 290 16.00 0.07 -8.40
N THR A 291 15.68 1.34 -8.15
CA THR A 291 15.54 1.90 -6.80
C THR A 291 14.30 1.35 -6.10
N LEU A 292 13.20 1.11 -6.83
CA LEU A 292 12.04 0.36 -6.31
C LEU A 292 12.46 -1.00 -5.76
N ALA A 293 13.14 -1.81 -6.58
CA ALA A 293 13.54 -3.16 -6.19
C ALA A 293 14.52 -3.15 -5.00
N GLN A 294 15.48 -2.22 -4.99
CA GLN A 294 16.41 -2.04 -3.87
C GLN A 294 15.69 -1.62 -2.58
N SER A 295 14.68 -0.76 -2.67
CA SER A 295 13.93 -0.28 -1.50
C SER A 295 13.08 -1.38 -0.87
N VAL A 296 12.46 -2.23 -1.70
CA VAL A 296 11.75 -3.43 -1.23
C VAL A 296 12.72 -4.40 -0.55
N VAL A 297 13.90 -4.61 -1.12
CA VAL A 297 14.96 -5.44 -0.51
C VAL A 297 15.35 -4.89 0.86
N ALA A 298 15.57 -3.57 1.00
CA ALA A 298 15.91 -2.95 2.29
C ALA A 298 14.78 -3.09 3.33
N THR A 299 13.52 -2.96 2.90
CA THR A 299 12.33 -3.17 3.73
C THR A 299 12.25 -4.61 4.24
N ILE A 300 12.36 -5.58 3.33
CA ILE A 300 12.30 -7.01 3.69
C ILE A 300 13.47 -7.41 4.57
N GLU A 301 14.70 -6.99 4.24
CA GLU A 301 15.90 -7.32 5.00
C GLU A 301 15.79 -6.91 6.48
N SER A 302 15.24 -5.72 6.73
CA SER A 302 15.02 -5.20 8.08
C SER A 302 14.04 -6.05 8.90
N CYS A 303 13.11 -6.76 8.25
CA CYS A 303 12.17 -7.68 8.91
C CYS A 303 12.78 -9.05 9.24
N LEU A 304 13.95 -9.40 8.70
CA LEU A 304 14.60 -10.69 8.87
C LEU A 304 15.52 -10.77 10.11
N ILE A 305 15.58 -9.69 10.88
CA ILE A 305 16.36 -9.54 12.11
C ILE A 305 15.61 -10.17 13.30
#